data_AF-A0A7Y9QV27-F1
#
_entry.id   AF-A0A7Y9QV27-F1
#
_cell.length_a   1.000
_cell.length_b   1.000
_cell.length_c   1.000
_cell.angle_alpha   90.00
_cell.angle_beta   90.00
_cell.angle_gamma   90.00
#
_symmetry.space_group_name_H-M   'P 1'
#
loop_
_entity.id
_entity.type
_entity.pdbx_description
1 polymer ?
#
loop_
_entity_poly.entity_id
_entity_poly.type
_entity_poly.pdbx_seq_one_letter_code
_entity_poly.pdbx_strand_id
1 'polypeptide(L)'
;MDNSTLERWRALDALLVLAALGCYAKADSTFEPLTAHGTQRYHVNVDGQDFELLLRGPKFFDTRLQRGGGGAVDLVMHVRQVDFKGATDLLRRLAV
;
A
#
# COMPACT_ATOMS: atom_id res chain seq x y z
N MET A 1 -2.93 5.17 -20.86
CA MET A 1 -3.53 4.40 -19.76
C MET A 1 -5.02 4.67 -19.80
N ASP A 2 -5.86 3.64 -19.91
CA ASP A 2 -7.32 3.84 -19.92
C ASP A 2 -7.84 4.17 -18.51
N ASN A 3 -8.99 4.85 -18.45
CA ASN A 3 -9.58 5.32 -17.19
C ASN A 3 -10.02 4.14 -16.29
N SER A 4 -10.45 3.03 -16.91
CA SER A 4 -10.86 1.79 -16.23
C SER A 4 -9.73 1.13 -15.43
N THR A 5 -8.50 1.16 -15.92
CA THR A 5 -7.33 0.60 -15.22
C THR A 5 -7.01 1.43 -13.99
N LEU A 6 -7.09 2.77 -14.09
CA LEU A 6 -6.88 3.66 -12.95
C LEU A 6 -7.96 3.47 -11.88
N GLU A 7 -9.22 3.31 -12.29
CA GLU A 7 -10.33 3.03 -11.36
C GLU A 7 -10.13 1.70 -10.65
N ARG A 8 -9.73 0.64 -11.36
CA ARG A 8 -9.38 -0.65 -10.77
C ARG A 8 -8.27 -0.52 -9.74
N TRP A 9 -7.15 0.13 -10.08
CA TRP A 9 -6.04 0.30 -9.15
C TRP A 9 -6.37 1.15 -7.92
N ARG A 10 -7.32 2.09 -8.04
CA ARG A 10 -7.82 2.85 -6.89
C ARG A 10 -8.64 2.00 -5.92
N ALA A 11 -9.24 0.93 -6.39
CA ALA A 11 -10.08 0.03 -5.60
C ALA A 11 -9.31 -1.15 -4.98
N LEU A 12 -8.08 -1.43 -5.43
CA LEU A 12 -7.29 -2.55 -4.95
C LEU A 12 -6.97 -2.42 -3.46
N ASP A 13 -7.15 -3.51 -2.72
CA ASP A 13 -6.77 -3.62 -1.32
C ASP A 13 -5.26 -3.43 -1.13
N ALA A 14 -4.86 -2.56 -0.20
CA ALA A 14 -3.46 -2.21 0.00
C ALA A 14 -2.60 -3.40 0.43
N LEU A 15 -3.15 -4.33 1.23
CA LEU A 15 -2.42 -5.53 1.65
C LEU A 15 -2.20 -6.47 0.46
N LEU A 16 -3.18 -6.61 -0.43
CA LEU A 16 -3.04 -7.38 -1.66
C LEU A 16 -1.95 -6.80 -2.58
N VAL A 17 -1.88 -5.48 -2.70
CA VAL A 17 -0.84 -4.80 -3.49
C VAL A 17 0.55 -5.04 -2.88
N LEU A 18 0.69 -4.96 -1.56
CA LEU A 18 1.96 -5.27 -0.87
C LEU A 18 2.38 -6.73 -1.10
N ALA A 19 1.44 -7.67 -1.03
CA ALA A 19 1.71 -9.09 -1.30
C ALA A 19 2.16 -9.30 -2.75
N ALA A 20 1.49 -8.66 -3.72
CA ALA A 20 1.86 -8.74 -5.13
C ALA A 20 3.24 -8.13 -5.41
N LEU A 21 3.63 -7.08 -4.67
CA LEU A 21 4.97 -6.50 -4.73
C LEU A 21 6.06 -7.40 -4.12
N GLY A 22 5.69 -8.54 -3.53
CA GLY A 22 6.60 -9.44 -2.83
C GLY A 22 7.06 -8.91 -1.47
N CYS A 23 6.35 -7.92 -0.90
CA CYS A 23 6.68 -7.36 0.40
C CYS A 23 6.35 -8.36 1.50
N TYR A 24 7.21 -8.43 2.53
CA TYR A 24 6.86 -9.13 3.75
C TYR A 24 6.03 -8.20 4.64
N ALA A 25 4.82 -8.59 5.01
CA ALA A 25 3.93 -7.81 5.87
C ALA A 25 3.47 -8.65 7.07
N LYS A 26 3.77 -8.17 8.28
CA LYS A 26 3.34 -8.80 9.53
C LYS A 26 2.31 -7.90 10.23
N ALA A 27 1.11 -8.43 10.46
CA ALA A 27 0.10 -7.74 11.25
C ALA A 27 0.56 -7.59 12.71
N ASP A 28 0.28 -6.42 13.29
CA ASP A 28 0.43 -6.18 14.71
C ASP A 28 -0.90 -6.45 15.43
N SER A 29 -0.98 -7.59 16.11
CA SER A 29 -2.17 -8.04 16.83
C SER A 29 -2.48 -7.21 18.09
N THR A 30 -1.60 -6.30 18.49
CA THR A 30 -1.80 -5.45 19.67
C THR A 30 -2.35 -4.06 19.31
N PHE A 31 -2.46 -3.76 18.02
CA PHE A 31 -3.00 -2.49 17.56
C PHE A 31 -4.53 -2.45 17.62
N GLU A 32 -5.06 -1.49 18.39
CA GLU A 32 -6.49 -1.22 18.49
C GLU A 32 -6.81 0.16 17.88
N PRO A 33 -7.56 0.25 16.77
CA PRO A 33 -7.89 1.53 16.14
C PRO A 33 -8.90 2.33 16.96
N LEU A 34 -8.60 3.61 17.23
CA LEU A 34 -9.46 4.47 18.06
C LEU A 34 -10.70 5.00 17.33
N THR A 35 -10.60 5.32 16.04
CA THR A 35 -11.66 6.03 15.29
C THR A 35 -12.02 5.36 13.96
N ALA A 36 -11.05 4.75 13.28
CA ALA A 36 -11.24 4.11 12.00
C ALA A 36 -11.33 2.58 12.16
N HIS A 37 -12.46 2.08 12.64
CA HIS A 37 -12.70 0.65 12.81
C HIS A 37 -12.42 -0.14 11.51
N GLY A 38 -11.79 -1.31 11.65
CA GLY A 38 -11.31 -2.12 10.53
C GLY A 38 -9.94 -1.71 9.98
N THR A 39 -9.29 -0.69 10.56
CA THR A 39 -7.88 -0.39 10.28
C THR A 39 -7.00 -1.38 11.00
N GLN A 40 -5.99 -1.91 10.31
CA GLN A 40 -5.00 -2.81 10.88
C GLN A 40 -3.61 -2.22 10.71
N ARG A 41 -2.73 -2.42 11.69
CA ARG A 41 -1.32 -2.02 11.62
C ARG A 41 -0.47 -3.18 11.13
N TYR A 42 0.43 -2.88 10.20
CA TYR A 42 1.38 -3.82 9.64
C TYR A 42 2.81 -3.29 9.73
N HIS A 43 3.73 -4.15 10.12
CA HIS A 43 5.16 -3.94 9.90
C HIS A 43 5.53 -4.57 8.56
N VAL A 44 6.00 -3.75 7.63
CA VAL A 44 6.23 -4.15 6.25
C VAL A 44 7.69 -3.95 5.90
N ASN A 45 8.35 -4.99 5.37
CA ASN A 45 9.67 -4.88 4.80
C ASN A 45 9.58 -4.92 3.27
N VAL A 46 10.22 -3.94 2.62
CA VAL A 46 10.30 -3.80 1.17
C VAL A 46 11.77 -3.63 0.80
N ASP A 47 12.36 -4.68 0.22
CA ASP A 47 13.77 -4.73 -0.19
C ASP A 47 14.76 -4.23 0.90
N GLY A 48 14.52 -4.60 2.16
CA GLY A 48 15.37 -4.19 3.29
C GLY A 48 14.98 -2.87 3.96
N GLN A 49 13.98 -2.15 3.45
CA GLN A 49 13.42 -0.97 4.11
C GLN A 49 12.17 -1.32 4.91
N ASP A 50 12.15 -0.93 6.19
CA ASP A 50 11.02 -1.17 7.10
C ASP A 50 10.04 0.00 7.18
N PHE A 51 8.77 -0.31 7.05
CA PHE A 51 7.63 0.59 7.17
C PHE A 51 6.70 0.14 8.29
N GLU A 52 6.01 1.08 8.91
CA GLU A 52 4.86 0.81 9.77
C GLU A 52 3.63 1.46 9.13
N LEU A 53 2.74 0.62 8.60
CA LEU A 53 1.59 1.07 7.81
C LEU A 53 0.29 0.71 8.51
N LEU A 54 -0.60 1.69 8.61
CA LEU A 54 -2.02 1.46 8.89
C LEU A 54 -2.74 1.23 7.56
N LEU A 55 -3.39 0.09 7.41
CA LEU A 55 -4.09 -0.30 6.18
C LEU A 55 -5.60 -0.37 6.43
N ARG A 56 -6.37 0.11 5.45
CA ARG A 56 -7.84 0.00 5.42
C ARG A 56 -8.34 -0.02 3.97
N GLY A 57 -8.63 -1.21 3.45
CA GLY A 57 -8.98 -1.38 2.04
C GLY A 57 -7.88 -0.78 1.15
N PRO A 58 -8.20 0.13 0.20
CA PRO A 58 -7.19 0.74 -0.67
C PRO A 58 -6.33 1.82 0.01
N LYS A 59 -6.65 2.21 1.25
CA LYS A 59 -5.96 3.32 1.93
C LYS A 59 -4.81 2.80 2.78
N PHE A 60 -3.74 3.58 2.82
CA PHE A 60 -2.63 3.38 3.74
C PHE A 60 -2.22 4.68 4.43
N PHE A 61 -1.63 4.56 5.61
CA PHE A 61 -0.96 5.64 6.30
C PHE A 61 0.32 5.12 6.96
N ASP A 62 1.46 5.72 6.62
CA ASP A 62 2.76 5.47 7.24
C ASP A 62 2.87 6.29 8.52
N THR A 63 2.96 5.60 9.66
CA THR A 63 3.02 6.25 10.97
C THR A 63 4.39 6.86 11.26
N ARG A 64 5.46 6.36 10.63
CA ARG A 64 6.83 6.85 10.81
C ARG A 64 7.04 8.15 10.05
N LEU A 65 6.52 8.23 8.83
CA LEU A 65 6.64 9.41 7.97
C LEU A 65 5.46 10.38 8.09
N GLN A 66 4.38 9.96 8.76
CA GLN A 66 3.11 10.70 8.86
C GLN A 66 2.52 11.08 7.50
N ARG A 67 2.58 10.15 6.54
CA ARG A 67 2.10 10.34 5.17
C ARG A 67 1.21 9.17 4.77
N GLY A 68 0.19 9.44 3.96
CA GLY A 68 -0.70 8.41 3.47
C GLY A 68 -1.15 8.69 2.04
N GLY A 69 -1.88 7.73 1.50
CA GLY A 69 -2.40 7.77 0.14
C GLY A 69 -3.52 6.77 -0.06
N GLY A 70 -4.06 6.74 -1.28
CA GLY A 70 -5.20 5.90 -1.63
C GLY A 70 -5.00 5.18 -2.96
N GLY A 71 -5.13 3.87 -2.93
CA GLY A 71 -5.00 3.01 -4.09
C GLY A 71 -3.58 2.53 -4.34
N ALA A 72 -3.46 1.61 -5.29
CA ALA A 72 -2.23 0.88 -5.56
C ALA A 72 -1.09 1.80 -6.03
N VAL A 73 -1.40 2.84 -6.82
CA VAL A 73 -0.37 3.74 -7.37
C VAL A 73 0.32 4.52 -6.26
N ASP A 74 -0.45 5.19 -5.40
CA ASP A 74 0.08 5.96 -4.27
C ASP A 74 0.91 5.08 -3.35
N LEU A 75 0.44 3.85 -3.09
CA LEU A 75 1.14 2.89 -2.25
C LEU A 75 2.47 2.46 -2.86
N VAL A 76 2.51 2.13 -4.15
CA VAL A 76 3.74 1.75 -4.86
C VAL A 76 4.73 2.91 -4.87
N MET A 77 4.27 4.13 -5.18
CA MET A 77 5.11 5.33 -5.12
C MET A 77 5.74 5.49 -3.72
N HIS A 78 4.94 5.28 -2.66
CA HIS A 78 5.41 5.40 -1.28
C HIS A 78 6.42 4.32 -0.90
N VAL A 79 6.15 3.04 -1.17
CA VAL A 79 7.01 1.95 -0.68
C VAL A 79 8.21 1.65 -1.59
N ARG A 80 8.14 2.01 -2.88
CA ARG A 80 9.23 1.85 -3.85
C ARG A 80 9.99 3.14 -4.14
N GLN A 81 9.53 4.29 -3.61
CA GLN A 81 10.14 5.61 -3.80
C GLN A 81 10.31 5.98 -5.28
N VAL A 82 9.30 5.64 -6.09
CA VAL A 82 9.26 5.93 -7.54
C VAL A 82 8.22 7.00 -7.84
N ASP A 83 8.36 7.62 -9.01
CA ASP A 83 7.32 8.50 -9.53
C ASP A 83 6.09 7.73 -10.02
N PHE A 84 5.06 8.47 -10.44
CA PHE A 84 3.83 7.89 -10.95
C PHE A 84 4.07 6.93 -12.12
N LYS A 85 4.96 7.29 -13.06
CA LYS A 85 5.24 6.46 -14.23
C LYS A 85 5.82 5.12 -13.80
N GLY A 86 6.86 5.14 -12.96
CA GLY A 86 7.49 3.95 -12.40
C GLY A 86 6.50 3.08 -11.63
N ALA A 87 5.62 3.70 -10.83
CA ALA A 87 4.58 2.96 -10.11
C ALA A 87 3.59 2.25 -11.05
N THR A 88 3.12 2.95 -12.09
CA THR A 88 2.21 2.33 -13.07
C THR A 88 2.89 1.23 -13.90
N ASP A 89 4.19 1.36 -14.20
CA ASP A 89 4.94 0.33 -14.93
C ASP A 89 5.13 -0.93 -14.07
N LEU A 90 5.38 -0.78 -12.77
CA LEU A 90 5.42 -1.90 -11.84
C LEU A 90 4.06 -2.60 -11.73
N LEU A 91 2.97 -1.86 -11.51
CA LEU A 91 1.64 -2.45 -11.39
C LEU A 91 1.20 -3.23 -12.64
N ARG A 92 1.55 -2.76 -13.84
CA ARG A 92 1.30 -3.51 -15.09
C ARG A 92 2.01 -4.87 -15.11
N ARG A 93 3.21 -4.97 -14.53
CA ARG A 93 3.98 -6.22 -14.48
C ARG A 93 3.43 -7.21 -13.47
N LEU A 94 2.78 -6.72 -12.41
CA LEU A 94 2.21 -7.55 -11.34
C LEU A 94 0.87 -8.20 -11.72
N ALA A 95 0.25 -7.79 -12.84
CA ALA A 95 -1.05 -8.28 -13.30
C ALA A 95 -2.20 -8.16 -12.28
N VAL A 96 -2.11 -7.17 -11.38
CA VAL A 96 -3.11 -6.84 -10.33
C VAL A 96 -4.17 -5.85 -10.76
#